data_AF-A0A2V6MIJ7-F1
#
_entry.id   AF-A0A2V6MIJ7-F1
#
_cell.length_a   1.000
_cell.length_b   1.000
_cell.length_c   1.000
_cell.angle_alpha   90.00
_cell.angle_beta   90.00
_cell.angle_gamma   90.00
#
_symmetry.space_group_name_H-M   'P 1'
#
loop_
_entity.id
_entity.type
_entity.pdbx_description
1 polymer ?
#
loop_
_entity_poly.entity_id
_entity_poly.type
_entity_poly.pdbx_seq_one_letter_code
_entity_poly.pdbx_strand_id
1 'polypeptide(L)'
;MTTFSFKDGTAAVVSPDELRQYEDWPSAFHDCCKDHRFYEIIEKTLANDFDYQYLILRDLTGKMRGIQPFFFVQQNLVEGI
;
A
#
# COMPACT_ATOMS: atom_id res chain seq x y z
N MET A 1 -0.83 6.49 -10.80
CA MET A 1 -2.06 6.40 -9.98
C MET A 1 -3.33 6.00 -10.77
N THR A 2 -3.94 4.87 -10.43
CA THR A 2 -5.28 4.43 -10.92
C THR A 2 -6.32 4.66 -9.85
N THR A 3 -7.45 5.31 -10.16
CA THR A 3 -8.50 5.65 -9.18
C THR A 3 -9.84 5.07 -9.59
N PHE A 4 -10.64 4.63 -8.62
CA PHE A 4 -12.02 4.19 -8.83
C PHE A 4 -12.93 4.64 -7.69
N SER A 5 -14.21 4.86 -8.02
CA SER A 5 -15.23 5.27 -7.05
C SER A 5 -16.04 4.06 -6.59
N PHE A 6 -16.50 4.11 -5.34
CA PHE A 6 -17.45 3.18 -4.77
C PHE A 6 -18.51 3.96 -3.97
N LYS A 7 -19.55 3.27 -3.49
CA LYS A 7 -20.72 3.90 -2.84
C LYS A 7 -20.33 4.89 -1.73
N ASP A 8 -19.33 4.53 -0.94
CA ASP A 8 -18.95 5.24 0.28
C ASP A 8 -17.67 6.10 0.13
N GLY A 9 -17.15 6.27 -1.10
CA GLY A 9 -15.93 7.04 -1.31
C GLY A 9 -15.15 6.70 -2.58
N THR A 10 -13.83 6.86 -2.50
CA THR A 10 -12.90 6.60 -3.61
C THR A 10 -11.71 5.78 -3.15
N ALA A 11 -11.16 5.00 -4.07
CA ALA A 11 -9.96 4.23 -3.87
C ALA A 11 -8.93 4.58 -4.94
N ALA A 12 -7.66 4.63 -4.56
CA ALA A 12 -6.55 4.84 -5.49
C ALA A 12 -5.45 3.81 -5.26
N VAL A 13 -4.92 3.26 -6.34
CA VAL A 13 -3.67 2.49 -6.32
C VAL A 13 -2.52 3.43 -6.57
N VAL A 14 -1.56 3.43 -5.65
CA VAL A 14 -0.35 4.26 -5.70
C VAL A 14 0.92 3.43 -5.50
N SER A 15 2.01 3.89 -6.09
CA SER A 15 3.35 3.35 -5.84
C SER A 15 3.87 3.77 -4.45
N PRO A 16 4.91 3.10 -3.93
CA PRO A 16 5.58 3.52 -2.70
C PRO A 16 6.06 4.98 -2.73
N ASP A 17 6.60 5.42 -3.87
CA ASP A 17 7.11 6.79 -4.02
C ASP A 17 5.97 7.83 -4.05
N GLU A 18 4.83 7.49 -4.68
CA GLU A 18 3.62 8.30 -4.62
C GLU A 18 3.05 8.33 -3.18
N LEU A 19 3.09 7.22 -2.44
CA LEU A 19 2.57 7.13 -1.07
C LEU A 19 3.32 8.05 -0.09
N ARG A 20 4.65 8.15 -0.23
CA ARG A 20 5.49 9.00 0.65
C ARG A 20 5.17 10.49 0.53
N GLN A 21 4.42 10.91 -0.49
CA GLN A 21 3.96 12.29 -0.65
C GLN A 21 2.71 12.61 0.19
N TYR A 22 2.04 11.62 0.77
CA TYR A 22 0.86 11.82 1.60
C TYR A 22 1.25 12.09 3.05
N GLU A 23 0.77 13.23 3.59
CA GLU A 23 1.04 13.64 4.98
C GLU A 23 0.50 12.64 6.02
N ASP A 24 -0.53 11.88 5.68
CA ASP A 24 -1.10 10.86 6.55
C ASP A 24 -0.19 9.63 6.72
N TRP A 25 0.73 9.37 5.76
CA TRP A 25 1.53 8.13 5.72
C TRP A 25 2.42 7.92 6.95
N PRO A 26 3.20 8.90 7.44
CA PRO A 26 4.00 8.73 8.65
C PRO A 26 3.17 8.42 9.91
N SER A 27 1.90 8.84 9.93
CA SER A 27 0.97 8.55 11.03
C SER A 27 0.19 7.25 10.83
N ALA A 28 0.26 6.65 9.65
CA ALA A 28 -0.43 5.41 9.35
C ALA A 28 0.09 4.29 10.24
N PHE A 29 -0.86 3.49 10.74
CA PHE A 29 -0.56 2.34 11.59
C PHE A 29 0.20 2.71 12.88
N HIS A 30 0.16 3.97 13.34
CA HIS A 30 0.91 4.43 14.51
C HIS A 30 0.63 3.60 15.78
N ASP A 31 -0.62 3.19 15.97
CA ASP A 31 -1.06 2.39 17.11
C ASP A 31 -0.88 0.87 16.91
N CYS A 32 -0.29 0.47 15.78
CA CYS A 32 -0.04 -0.94 15.44
C CYS A 32 1.42 -1.32 15.73
N CYS A 33 1.65 -2.59 16.09
CA CYS A 33 3.02 -3.11 16.27
C CYS A 33 3.88 -3.02 14.99
N LYS A 34 3.24 -3.00 13.82
CA LYS A 34 3.85 -2.82 12.50
C LYS A 34 3.37 -1.51 11.93
N ASP A 35 4.13 -0.45 12.20
CA ASP A 35 3.84 0.88 11.68
C ASP A 35 4.26 1.04 10.20
N HIS A 36 4.14 2.24 9.65
CA HIS A 36 4.57 2.54 8.28
C HIS A 36 6.03 2.11 7.96
N ARG A 37 6.95 2.23 8.92
CA ARG A 37 8.38 1.90 8.72
C ARG A 37 8.59 0.42 8.48
N PHE A 38 7.77 -0.43 9.10
CA PHE A 38 7.81 -1.86 8.83
C PHE A 38 7.60 -2.13 7.33
N TYR A 39 6.63 -1.46 6.71
CA TYR A 39 6.34 -1.63 5.29
C TYR A 39 7.43 -1.04 4.39
N GLU A 40 8.03 0.10 4.75
CA GLU A 40 9.19 0.66 4.02
C GLU A 40 10.43 -0.26 4.05
N ILE A 41 10.64 -0.99 5.16
CA ILE A 41 11.72 -1.98 5.25
C ILE A 41 11.40 -3.18 4.36
N ILE A 42 10.17 -3.65 4.38
CA ILE A 42 9.72 -4.78 3.57
C ILE A 42 9.86 -4.48 2.07
N GLU A 43 9.44 -3.30 1.62
CA GLU A 43 9.65 -2.82 0.25
C GLU A 43 11.12 -2.97 -0.17
N LYS A 44 12.05 -2.44 0.65
CA LYS A 44 13.49 -2.47 0.35
C LYS A 44 14.08 -3.87 0.39
N THR A 45 13.56 -4.72 1.27
CA THR A 45 14.10 -6.08 1.47
C THR A 45 13.66 -7.03 0.37
N LEU A 46 12.46 -6.84 -0.16
CA LEU A 46 11.84 -7.73 -1.15
C LEU A 46 11.78 -7.14 -2.57
N ALA A 47 12.38 -5.97 -2.80
CA ALA A 47 12.30 -5.21 -4.05
C ALA A 47 12.67 -5.97 -5.34
N ASN A 48 13.46 -7.04 -5.27
CA ASN A 48 13.94 -7.74 -6.46
C ASN A 48 12.87 -8.67 -7.09
N ASP A 49 12.02 -9.28 -6.27
CA ASP A 49 11.07 -10.31 -6.72
C ASP A 49 9.60 -9.90 -6.51
N PHE A 50 9.37 -8.71 -5.92
CA PHE A 50 8.06 -8.25 -5.50
C PHE A 50 7.78 -6.81 -5.95
N ASP A 51 6.66 -6.62 -6.64
CA ASP A 51 6.14 -5.31 -6.99
C ASP A 51 5.20 -4.80 -5.91
N TYR A 52 5.65 -3.83 -5.11
CA TYR A 52 4.87 -3.23 -4.03
C TYR A 52 3.98 -2.10 -4.53
N GLN A 53 2.73 -2.08 -4.05
CA GLN A 53 1.75 -1.02 -4.30
C GLN A 53 0.88 -0.82 -3.06
N TYR A 54 0.15 0.29 -3.03
CA TYR A 54 -0.74 0.63 -1.93
C TYR A 54 -2.11 1.02 -2.43
N LEU A 55 -3.14 0.53 -1.75
CA LEU A 55 -4.51 0.95 -1.95
C LEU A 55 -4.85 1.99 -0.88
N ILE A 56 -5.12 3.22 -1.31
CA ILE A 56 -5.61 4.30 -0.45
C ILE A 56 -7.13 4.34 -0.55
N LEU A 57 -7.82 4.33 0.59
CA LEU A 57 -9.26 4.51 0.69
C LEU A 57 -9.56 5.89 1.26
N ARG A 58 -10.46 6.62 0.60
CA ARG A 58 -10.99 7.91 1.05
C ARG A 58 -12.50 7.84 1.16
N ASP A 59 -13.08 8.50 2.15
CA ASP A 59 -14.53 8.67 2.24
C ASP A 59 -15.04 9.74 1.24
N LEU A 60 -16.35 9.99 1.27
CA LEU A 60 -17.02 11.01 0.44
C LEU A 60 -16.51 12.44 0.68
N THR A 61 -15.87 12.71 1.82
CA THR A 61 -15.27 14.02 2.13
C THR A 61 -13.83 14.15 1.61
N GLY A 62 -13.30 13.07 1.02
CA GLY A 62 -11.89 13.00 0.60
C GLY A 62 -10.93 12.65 1.73
N LYS A 63 -11.42 12.42 2.96
CA LYS A 63 -10.57 12.08 4.10
C LYS A 63 -10.06 10.64 3.95
N MET A 64 -8.77 10.44 4.19
CA MET A 64 -8.18 9.10 4.19
C MET A 64 -8.76 8.24 5.32
N ARG A 65 -9.24 7.05 4.98
CA ARG A 65 -9.86 6.09 5.91
C ARG A 65 -9.06 4.81 6.07
N GLY A 66 -8.21 4.49 5.11
CA GLY A 66 -7.40 3.29 5.16
C GLY A 66 -6.30 3.31 4.11
N ILE A 67 -5.20 2.65 4.47
CA ILE A 67 -4.09 2.34 3.59
C ILE A 67 -3.94 0.83 3.66
N GLN A 68 -3.92 0.17 2.50
CA GLN A 68 -3.67 -1.26 2.43
C GLN A 68 -2.47 -1.54 1.53
N PRO A 69 -1.33 -1.99 2.10
CA PRO A 69 -0.21 -2.48 1.31
C PRO A 69 -0.59 -3.80 0.62
N PHE A 70 -0.16 -3.96 -0.63
CA PHE A 70 -0.22 -5.21 -1.35
C PHE A 70 0.99 -5.34 -2.28
N PHE A 71 1.25 -6.55 -2.74
CA PHE A 71 2.36 -6.81 -3.64
C PHE A 71 1.99 -7.88 -4.66
N PHE A 72 2.67 -7.83 -5.80
CA PHE A 72 2.67 -8.91 -6.77
C PHE A 72 3.99 -9.66 -6.70
N VAL A 73 3.92 -10.98 -6.84
CA VAL A 73 5.09 -11.85 -6.90
C VAL A 73 4.86 -12.87 -8.00
N GLN A 74 5.88 -13.09 -8.82
CA GLN A 74 5.88 -14.16 -9.80
C GLN A 74 6.53 -15.38 -9.17
N GLN A 75 5.73 -16.42 -8.92
CA GLN A 75 6.22 -17.66 -8.33
C GLN A 75 6.16 -18.80 -9.35
N ASN A 76 7.27 -19.53 -9.45
CA ASN A 76 7.29 -20.78 -10.20
C ASN A 76 6.74 -21.92 -9.31
N LEU A 77 5.57 -22.43 -9.67
CA LEU A 77 4.89 -23.47 -8.90
C LEU A 77 5.63 -24.83 -8.89
N VAL A 78 6.54 -25.07 -9.84
CA VAL A 78 7.31 -26.33 -9.94
C VAL A 78 8.68 -26.27 -9.27
N GLU A 79 9.13 -25.10 -8.82
CA GLU A 79 10.45 -24.93 -8.16
C GLU A 79 10.53 -25.58 -6.77
N GLY A 80 9.41 -26.08 -6.25
CA GLY A 80 9.30 -26.81 -4.98
C GLY A 80 8.89 -28.28 -5.08
N ILE A 81 8.93 -28.88 -6.28
CA ILE A 81 8.69 -30.32 -6.51
C ILE A 81 10.01 -31.04 -6.82
#